data_AF-Q9RXK4-F1
#
_entry.id   AF-Q9RXK4-F1
#
_cell.length_a   1.000
_cell.length_b   1.000
_cell.length_c   1.000
_cell.angle_alpha   90.00
_cell.angle_beta   90.00
_cell.angle_gamma   90.00
#
_symmetry.space_group_name_H-M   'P 1'
#
loop_
_entity.id
_entity.type
_entity.pdbx_description
1 polymer ?
#
loop_
_entity_poly.entity_id
_entity_poly.type
_entity_poly.pdbx_seq_one_letter_code
_entity_poly.pdbx_strand_id
1 'polypeptide(L)'
;MSLPSSPNRQPNKQVVTGPPPQRLSFVTVPLMIGLVYNAISLLTIPFSGTTINDLLADYGKASGQPIPPLSPEMIQTTLWLAFFLTALLILWLYFTRRAVLEGKSAGRVSSIVIAVLSLLFFPFGTVLGVIMLIGIFDEQVTAYLSR
;
A
#
# COMPACT_ATOMS: atom_id res chain seq x y z
N MET A 1 16.84 -28.64 -52.26
CA MET A 1 17.55 -28.84 -50.98
C MET A 1 16.95 -27.84 -49.99
N SER A 2 15.89 -28.26 -49.29
CA SER A 2 15.12 -27.42 -48.36
C SER A 2 15.62 -27.66 -46.94
N LEU A 3 16.03 -26.60 -46.26
CA LEU A 3 16.46 -26.64 -44.86
C LEU A 3 15.25 -26.95 -43.94
N PRO A 4 15.42 -27.78 -42.89
CA PRO A 4 14.35 -28.05 -41.94
C PRO A 4 14.07 -26.80 -41.09
N SER A 5 12.78 -26.45 -40.98
CA SER A 5 12.25 -25.39 -40.14
C SER A 5 12.60 -25.61 -38.66
N SER A 6 13.26 -24.62 -38.06
CA SER A 6 13.60 -24.59 -36.62
C SER A 6 12.35 -24.80 -35.75
N PRO A 7 12.42 -25.64 -34.70
CA PRO A 7 11.29 -25.85 -33.81
C PRO A 7 11.01 -24.57 -33.02
N ASN A 8 9.76 -24.11 -33.16
CA ASN A 8 9.18 -22.97 -32.47
C ASN A 8 9.25 -23.21 -30.95
N ARG A 9 10.25 -22.63 -30.26
CA ARG A 9 10.29 -22.55 -28.79
C ARG A 9 9.19 -21.58 -28.35
N GLN A 10 7.98 -22.11 -28.16
CA GLN A 10 7.01 -21.40 -27.34
C GLN A 10 7.57 -21.40 -25.91
N PRO A 11 7.83 -20.23 -25.29
CA PRO A 11 8.20 -20.18 -23.90
C PRO A 11 7.00 -20.72 -23.12
N ASN A 12 7.18 -21.93 -22.59
CA ASN A 12 6.21 -22.61 -21.75
C ASN A 12 5.88 -21.66 -20.59
N LYS A 13 4.73 -20.99 -20.64
CA LYS A 13 4.14 -20.31 -19.48
C LYS A 13 3.78 -21.42 -18.49
N GLN A 14 4.77 -21.92 -17.77
CA GLN A 14 4.56 -22.84 -16.67
C GLN A 14 3.64 -22.12 -15.69
N VAL A 15 2.38 -22.53 -15.69
CA VAL A 15 1.42 -22.16 -14.66
C VAL A 15 1.98 -22.79 -13.38
N VAL A 16 2.68 -21.99 -12.58
CA VAL A 16 3.35 -22.45 -11.35
C VAL A 16 2.27 -22.89 -10.35
N THR A 17 1.76 -24.11 -10.41
CA THR A 17 0.71 -24.66 -9.50
C THR A 17 1.26 -25.06 -8.13
N GLY A 18 2.34 -24.41 -7.68
CA GLY A 18 2.99 -24.69 -6.40
C GLY A 18 2.36 -23.97 -5.21
N PRO A 19 2.71 -24.39 -3.98
CA PRO A 19 2.38 -23.65 -2.76
C PRO A 19 2.92 -22.21 -2.81
N PRO A 20 2.31 -21.25 -2.09
CA PRO A 20 2.73 -19.86 -2.11
C PRO A 20 4.20 -19.72 -1.66
N PRO A 21 5.00 -18.87 -2.33
CA PRO A 21 6.41 -18.71 -2.00
C PRO A 21 6.58 -18.12 -0.60
N GLN A 22 7.60 -18.55 0.15
CA GLN A 22 7.83 -18.09 1.52
C GLN A 22 8.02 -16.56 1.59
N ARG A 23 8.66 -15.97 0.57
CA ARG A 23 8.90 -14.54 0.44
C ARG A 23 7.63 -13.71 0.14
N LEU A 24 6.48 -14.35 -0.12
CA LEU A 24 5.19 -13.66 -0.21
C LEU A 24 4.81 -12.96 1.10
N SER A 25 5.35 -13.44 2.23
CA SER A 25 5.24 -12.79 3.54
C SER A 25 5.79 -11.36 3.56
N PHE A 26 6.81 -11.06 2.75
CA PHE A 26 7.42 -9.71 2.68
C PHE A 26 6.47 -8.69 2.04
N VAL A 27 5.46 -9.14 1.32
CA VAL A 27 4.40 -8.28 0.77
C VAL A 27 3.17 -8.31 1.68
N THR A 28 2.74 -9.51 2.07
CA THR A 28 1.46 -9.70 2.78
C THR A 28 1.48 -9.27 4.24
N VAL A 29 2.62 -9.35 4.93
CA VAL A 29 2.76 -8.90 6.33
C VAL A 29 2.71 -7.37 6.41
N PRO A 30 3.49 -6.60 5.63
CA PRO A 30 3.34 -5.14 5.60
C PRO A 30 1.95 -4.67 5.21
N LEU A 31 1.30 -5.31 4.23
CA LEU A 31 -0.10 -5.01 3.88
C LEU A 31 -1.05 -5.24 5.06
N MET A 32 -0.84 -6.29 5.84
CA MET A 32 -1.65 -6.56 7.04
C MET A 32 -1.40 -5.50 8.11
N ILE A 33 -0.14 -5.13 8.37
CA ILE A 33 0.21 -4.08 9.32
C ILE A 33 -0.46 -2.76 8.92
N GLY A 34 -0.34 -2.38 7.64
CA GLY A 34 -1.00 -1.19 7.09
C GLY A 34 -2.52 -1.24 7.25
N LEU A 35 -3.14 -2.39 6.99
CA LEU A 35 -4.59 -2.58 7.15
C LEU A 35 -5.03 -2.35 8.60
N VAL A 36 -4.35 -2.98 9.56
CA VAL A 36 -4.65 -2.85 10.99
C VAL A 36 -4.42 -1.41 11.47
N TYR A 37 -3.30 -0.80 11.07
CA TYR A 37 -3.00 0.60 11.40
C TYR A 37 -4.09 1.56 10.89
N ASN A 38 -4.50 1.40 9.63
CA ASN A 38 -5.53 2.27 9.05
C ASN A 38 -6.91 2.00 9.66
N ALA A 39 -7.24 0.75 10.01
CA ALA A 39 -8.47 0.44 10.72
C ALA A 39 -8.53 1.11 12.10
N ILE A 40 -7.43 1.09 12.85
CA ILE A 40 -7.32 1.82 14.12
C ILE A 40 -7.45 3.33 13.87
N SER A 41 -6.75 3.86 12.86
CA SER A 41 -6.81 5.28 12.51
C SER A 41 -8.23 5.72 12.14
N LEU A 42 -8.97 4.92 11.39
CA LEU A 42 -10.36 5.20 11.03
C LEU A 42 -11.25 5.37 12.28
N LEU A 43 -11.02 4.57 13.31
CA LEU A 43 -11.75 4.64 14.59
C LEU A 43 -11.40 5.91 15.40
N THR A 44 -10.22 6.48 15.22
CA THR A 44 -9.77 7.66 15.97
C THR A 44 -10.07 8.99 15.28
N ILE A 45 -10.41 8.98 13.98
CA ILE A 45 -10.73 10.19 13.20
C ILE A 45 -11.75 11.11 13.89
N PRO A 46 -12.91 10.63 14.38
CA PRO A 46 -13.93 11.52 14.98
C PRO A 46 -13.42 12.33 16.17
N PHE A 47 -12.34 11.87 16.83
CA PHE A 47 -11.75 12.50 18.01
C PHE A 47 -10.55 13.39 17.68
N SER A 48 -10.17 13.51 16.41
CA SER A 48 -8.94 14.19 15.98
C SER A 48 -9.09 15.70 15.79
N GLY A 49 -10.27 16.28 16.00
CA GLY A 49 -10.54 17.70 15.75
C GLY A 49 -9.64 18.66 16.55
N THR A 50 -9.42 18.37 17.84
CA THR A 50 -8.50 19.16 18.68
C THR A 50 -7.06 19.02 18.21
N THR A 51 -6.64 17.79 17.91
CA THR A 51 -5.30 17.47 17.41
C THR A 51 -4.95 18.24 16.13
N ILE A 52 -5.91 18.43 15.22
CA ILE A 52 -5.70 19.20 13.99
C ILE A 52 -5.33 20.66 14.32
N ASN A 53 -6.06 21.30 15.22
CA ASN A 53 -5.78 22.68 15.61
C ASN A 53 -4.45 22.81 16.39
N ASP A 54 -4.14 21.84 17.25
CA ASP A 54 -2.87 21.81 17.97
C ASP A 54 -1.68 21.71 16.99
N LEU A 55 -1.79 20.86 15.96
CA LEU A 55 -0.79 20.74 14.90
C LEU A 55 -0.65 22.01 14.07
N LEU A 56 -1.77 22.68 13.73
CA LEU A 56 -1.72 23.98 13.04
C LEU A 56 -1.02 25.05 13.88
N ALA A 57 -1.27 25.08 15.18
CA ALA A 57 -0.63 26.01 16.10
C ALA A 57 0.88 25.74 16.19
N ASP A 58 1.30 24.48 16.28
CA ASP A 58 2.71 24.11 16.31
C ASP A 58 3.43 24.41 14.98
N TYR A 59 2.75 24.18 13.85
CA TYR A 59 3.28 24.58 12.54
C TYR A 59 3.38 26.11 12.41
N GLY A 60 2.43 26.85 12.98
CA GLY A 60 2.50 28.31 13.05
C GLY A 60 3.70 28.80 13.85
N LYS A 61 3.99 28.17 15.00
CA LYS A 61 5.21 28.46 15.79
C LYS A 61 6.48 28.16 14.99
N ALA A 62 6.51 27.01 14.30
CA ALA A 62 7.69 26.59 13.53
C ALA A 62 7.95 27.46 12.29
N SER A 63 6.90 27.97 11.65
CA SER A 63 6.98 28.84 10.47
C SER A 63 7.14 30.32 10.80
N GLY A 64 7.07 30.69 12.10
CA GLY A 64 7.13 32.08 12.55
C GLY A 64 5.89 32.91 12.19
N GLN A 65 4.81 32.27 11.72
CA GLN A 65 3.55 32.92 11.41
C GLN A 65 2.40 32.27 12.18
N PRO A 66 1.59 33.02 12.95
CA PRO A 66 0.45 32.45 13.63
C PRO A 66 -0.58 31.97 12.61
N ILE A 67 -0.88 30.67 12.64
CA ILE A 67 -1.94 30.08 11.81
C ILE A 67 -3.22 30.07 12.66
N PRO A 68 -4.31 30.72 12.21
CA PRO A 68 -5.57 30.70 12.94
C PRO A 68 -6.15 29.28 12.98
N PRO A 69 -6.87 28.92 14.06
CA PRO A 69 -7.54 27.63 14.13
C PRO A 69 -8.61 27.51 13.04
N LEU A 70 -8.88 26.28 12.62
CA LEU A 70 -9.93 26.00 11.64
C LEU A 70 -11.32 26.25 12.25
N SER A 71 -12.26 26.73 11.43
CA SER A 71 -13.65 26.82 11.86
C SER A 71 -14.25 25.42 12.07
N PRO A 72 -15.31 25.27 12.89
CA PRO A 72 -15.94 23.97 13.12
C PRO A 72 -16.39 23.27 11.83
N GLU A 73 -16.87 24.03 10.85
CA GLU A 73 -17.29 23.51 9.55
C GLU A 73 -16.09 22.95 8.77
N MET A 74 -14.96 23.67 8.76
CA MET A 74 -13.72 23.20 8.11
C MET A 74 -13.18 21.93 8.78
N ILE A 75 -13.23 21.85 10.11
CA ILE A 75 -12.85 20.63 10.84
C ILE A 75 -13.75 19.48 10.42
N GLN A 76 -15.07 19.67 10.41
CA GLN A 76 -16.02 18.63 10.02
C GLN A 76 -15.77 18.14 8.59
N THR A 77 -15.56 19.05 7.63
CA THR A 77 -15.20 18.67 6.25
C THR A 77 -13.89 17.88 6.20
N THR A 78 -12.87 18.31 6.96
CA THR A 78 -11.58 17.64 7.02
C THR A 78 -11.71 16.22 7.59
N LEU A 79 -12.50 16.04 8.65
CA LEU A 79 -12.76 14.74 9.26
C LEU A 79 -13.50 13.80 8.32
N TRP A 80 -14.51 14.30 7.58
CA TRP A 80 -15.20 13.49 6.57
C TRP A 80 -14.28 13.08 5.42
N LEU A 81 -13.47 14.01 4.93
CA LEU A 81 -12.49 13.72 3.87
C LEU A 81 -11.50 12.66 4.34
N ALA A 82 -10.95 12.81 5.56
CA ALA A 82 -10.07 11.84 6.17
C ALA A 82 -10.75 10.47 6.32
N PHE A 83 -12.02 10.44 6.74
CA PHE A 83 -12.79 9.20 6.88
C PHE A 83 -12.91 8.47 5.55
N PHE A 84 -13.38 9.13 4.49
CA PHE A 84 -13.58 8.48 3.19
C PHE A 84 -12.26 8.07 2.54
N LEU A 85 -11.21 8.90 2.63
CA LEU A 85 -9.88 8.55 2.13
C LEU A 85 -9.30 7.34 2.87
N THR A 86 -9.40 7.31 4.20
CA THR A 86 -8.91 6.19 5.01
C THR A 86 -9.70 4.93 4.72
N ALA A 87 -11.03 5.01 4.58
CA ALA A 87 -11.87 3.88 4.21
C ALA A 87 -11.51 3.31 2.82
N LEU A 88 -11.29 4.19 1.83
CA LEU A 88 -10.86 3.79 0.50
C LEU A 88 -9.49 3.11 0.53
N LEU A 89 -8.56 3.64 1.33
CA LEU A 89 -7.24 3.05 1.52
C LEU A 89 -7.33 1.66 2.17
N ILE A 90 -8.17 1.48 3.19
CA ILE A 90 -8.42 0.16 3.81
C ILE A 90 -8.94 -0.84 2.77
N LEU A 91 -9.92 -0.44 1.96
CA LEU A 91 -10.44 -1.29 0.89
C LEU A 91 -9.34 -1.64 -0.11
N TRP A 92 -8.53 -0.67 -0.52
CA TRP A 92 -7.44 -0.90 -1.45
C TRP A 92 -6.38 -1.86 -0.89
N LEU A 93 -6.00 -1.70 0.39
CA LEU A 93 -5.09 -2.62 1.08
C LEU A 93 -5.68 -4.03 1.18
N TYR A 94 -6.96 -4.15 1.53
CA TYR A 94 -7.66 -5.42 1.63
C TYR A 94 -7.70 -6.15 0.28
N PHE A 95 -8.15 -5.46 -0.78
CA PHE A 95 -8.22 -6.05 -2.12
C PHE A 95 -6.85 -6.36 -2.69
N THR A 96 -5.83 -5.52 -2.42
CA THR A 96 -4.45 -5.81 -2.81
C THR A 96 -3.94 -7.07 -2.13
N ARG A 97 -4.10 -7.18 -0.80
CA ARG A 97 -3.68 -8.37 -0.06
C ARG A 97 -4.37 -9.63 -0.58
N ARG A 98 -5.68 -9.55 -0.83
CA ARG A 98 -6.45 -10.66 -1.41
C ARG A 98 -5.93 -11.04 -2.80
N ALA A 99 -5.72 -10.06 -3.68
CA ALA A 99 -5.17 -10.31 -5.02
C ALA A 99 -3.77 -10.94 -4.98
N VAL A 100 -2.92 -10.51 -4.04
CA VAL A 100 -1.59 -11.09 -3.81
C VAL A 100 -1.71 -12.55 -3.35
N LEU A 101 -2.60 -12.87 -2.42
CA LEU A 101 -2.83 -14.25 -1.96
C LEU A 101 -3.48 -15.15 -3.02
N GLU A 102 -4.19 -14.56 -3.98
CA GLU A 102 -4.78 -15.28 -5.12
C GLU A 102 -3.80 -15.43 -6.29
N GLY A 103 -2.59 -14.85 -6.21
CA GLY A 103 -1.58 -14.93 -7.26
C GLY A 103 -1.81 -13.98 -8.45
N LYS A 104 -2.68 -12.96 -8.30
CA LYS A 104 -3.10 -12.10 -9.42
C LYS A 104 -2.07 -11.02 -9.74
N SER A 105 -1.83 -10.79 -11.02
CA SER A 105 -0.99 -9.69 -11.53
C SER A 105 -1.41 -8.28 -11.07
N ALA A 106 -2.71 -8.03 -10.91
CA ALA A 106 -3.21 -6.77 -10.35
C ALA A 106 -2.74 -6.52 -8.91
N GLY A 107 -2.54 -7.59 -8.13
CA GLY A 107 -2.00 -7.53 -6.77
C GLY A 107 -0.54 -7.07 -6.76
N ARG A 108 0.25 -7.44 -7.79
CA ARG A 108 1.63 -7.01 -7.94
C ARG A 108 1.73 -5.51 -8.17
N VAL A 109 1.00 -5.01 -9.16
CA VAL A 109 1.01 -3.58 -9.51
C VAL A 109 0.56 -2.75 -8.32
N SER A 110 -0.55 -3.12 -7.68
CA SER A 110 -1.05 -2.40 -6.50
C SER A 110 -0.05 -2.43 -5.33
N SER A 111 0.62 -3.56 -5.09
CA SER A 111 1.64 -3.66 -4.04
C SER A 111 2.84 -2.76 -4.30
N ILE A 112 3.27 -2.61 -5.56
CA ILE A 112 4.36 -1.68 -5.92
C ILE A 112 3.92 -0.25 -5.62
N VAL A 113 2.74 0.16 -6.04
CA VAL A 113 2.24 1.53 -5.80
C VAL A 113 2.14 1.80 -4.29
N ILE A 114 1.56 0.87 -3.52
CA ILE A 114 1.47 0.99 -2.06
C ILE A 114 2.86 1.07 -1.42
N ALA A 115 3.81 0.24 -1.86
CA ALA A 115 5.15 0.25 -1.32
C ALA A 115 5.87 1.57 -1.58
N VAL A 116 5.76 2.12 -2.79
CA VAL A 116 6.32 3.44 -3.16
C VAL A 116 5.68 4.56 -2.35
N LEU A 117 4.34 4.57 -2.22
CA LEU A 117 3.65 5.56 -1.38
C LEU A 117 4.06 5.44 0.09
N SER A 118 4.29 4.22 0.58
CA SER A 118 4.73 3.98 1.96
C SER A 118 6.11 4.57 2.23
N LEU A 119 6.99 4.67 1.22
CA LEU A 119 8.31 5.30 1.38
C LEU A 119 8.25 6.75 1.87
N LEU A 120 7.14 7.45 1.58
CA LEU A 120 6.92 8.84 1.99
C LEU A 120 6.63 8.98 3.50
N PHE A 121 6.21 7.90 4.17
CA PHE A 121 5.82 7.91 5.58
C PHE A 121 6.98 7.48 6.47
N PHE A 122 7.92 8.40 6.71
CA PHE A 122 9.10 8.13 7.53
C PHE A 122 8.78 8.07 9.04
N PRO A 123 9.40 7.15 9.81
CA PRO A 123 10.28 6.06 9.38
C PRO A 123 9.55 4.75 9.08
N PHE A 124 8.40 4.51 9.69
CA PHE A 124 7.76 3.19 9.71
C PHE A 124 7.27 2.75 8.32
N GLY A 125 6.61 3.66 7.58
CA GLY A 125 6.18 3.37 6.22
C GLY A 125 7.36 3.14 5.28
N THR A 126 8.48 3.83 5.49
CA THR A 126 9.71 3.61 4.71
C THR A 126 10.24 2.20 4.89
N VAL A 127 10.35 1.71 6.13
CA VAL A 127 10.80 0.33 6.40
C VAL A 127 9.86 -0.69 5.78
N LEU A 128 8.54 -0.52 5.95
CA LEU A 128 7.54 -1.41 5.38
C LEU A 128 7.57 -1.40 3.84
N GLY A 129 7.69 -0.21 3.24
CA GLY A 129 7.77 -0.04 1.80
C GLY A 129 9.00 -0.73 1.21
N VAL A 130 10.17 -0.58 1.83
CA VAL A 130 11.40 -1.27 1.39
C VAL A 130 11.24 -2.79 1.47
N ILE A 131 10.70 -3.32 2.57
CA ILE A 131 10.46 -4.77 2.72
C ILE A 131 9.52 -5.28 1.63
N MET A 132 8.43 -4.54 1.36
CA MET A 132 7.50 -4.88 0.28
C MET A 132 8.17 -4.89 -1.09
N LEU A 133 9.00 -3.88 -1.41
CA LEU A 133 9.72 -3.82 -2.69
C LEU A 133 10.69 -5.00 -2.84
N ILE A 134 11.42 -5.36 -1.79
CA ILE A 134 12.29 -6.54 -1.80
C ILE A 134 11.46 -7.80 -2.11
N GLY A 135 10.31 -7.97 -1.46
CA GLY A 135 9.42 -9.10 -1.71
C GLY A 135 8.83 -9.12 -3.11
N ILE A 136 8.38 -7.98 -3.63
CA ILE A 136 7.61 -7.92 -4.89
C ILE A 136 8.46 -8.07 -6.14
N PHE A 137 9.77 -7.81 -6.04
CA PHE A 137 10.73 -8.01 -7.12
C PHE A 137 11.48 -9.35 -7.02
N ASP A 138 11.21 -10.17 -6.01
CA ASP A 138 11.71 -11.53 -5.94
C ASP A 138 11.18 -12.36 -7.13
N GLU A 139 12.03 -13.17 -7.73
CA GLU A 139 11.70 -13.95 -8.94
C GLU A 139 10.56 -14.95 -8.67
N GLN A 140 10.55 -15.60 -7.51
CA GLN A 140 9.52 -16.58 -7.16
C GLN A 140 8.18 -15.89 -6.91
N VAL A 141 8.20 -14.73 -6.24
CA VAL A 141 6.99 -13.93 -6.02
C VAL A 141 6.46 -13.35 -7.33
N THR A 142 7.35 -12.89 -8.21
CA THR A 142 6.99 -12.36 -9.52
C THR A 142 6.33 -13.42 -10.41
N ALA A 143 6.92 -14.62 -10.46
CA ALA A 143 6.35 -15.76 -11.19
C ALA A 143 5.01 -16.22 -10.59
N TYR A 144 4.87 -16.15 -9.26
CA TYR A 144 3.61 -16.47 -8.59
C TYR A 144 2.51 -15.45 -8.92
N LEU A 145 2.86 -14.16 -8.97
CA LEU A 145 1.94 -13.05 -9.25
C LEU A 145 1.74 -12.78 -10.75
N SER A 146 2.15 -13.68 -11.65
CA SER A 146 1.94 -13.49 -13.10
C SER A 146 0.68 -14.17 -13.63
N ARG A 147 -0.18 -14.70 -12.75
CA ARG A 147 -1.48 -15.27 -13.11
C ARG A 147 -2.54 -14.18 -13.31
#